data_AF-E6K8Y6-F1
#
_entry.id   AF-E6K8Y6-F1
#
_cell.length_a   1.000
_cell.length_b   1.000
_cell.length_c   1.000
_cell.angle_alpha   90.00
_cell.angle_beta   90.00
_cell.angle_gamma   90.00
#
_symmetry.space_group_name_H-M   'P 1'
#
loop_
_entity.id
_entity.type
_entity.pdbx_description
1 polymer ?
#
loop_
_entity_poly.entity_id
_entity_poly.type
_entity_poly.pdbx_seq_one_letter_code
_entity_poly.pdbx_strand_id
1 'polypeptide(L)' 'MLTTRSLADCLHFYTAVLGMRHEERGGHHALYSGTQKINVHTVKDEFRPAAQYLEYGAQDFCLVTDDNLHTVKEELRRVG' A
#
# COMPACT_ATOMS: atom_id res chain seq x y z
N MET A 1 7.25 2.54 4.29
CA MET A 1 6.20 1.98 5.17
C MET A 1 4.99 2.91 5.11
N LEU A 2 3.79 2.35 5.10
CA LEU A 2 2.53 3.05 5.04
C LEU A 2 1.84 2.96 6.41
N THR A 3 1.29 4.06 6.90
CA THR A 3 0.40 4.06 8.09
C THR A 3 -0.99 4.46 7.62
N THR A 4 -2.00 3.63 7.90
CA THR A 4 -3.39 3.80 7.43
C THR A 4 -4.38 3.82 8.58
N ARG A 5 -5.49 4.56 8.45
CA ARG A 5 -6.60 4.55 9.42
C ARG A 5 -7.50 3.34 9.29
N SER A 6 -7.51 2.72 8.11
CA SER A 6 -8.32 1.54 7.80
C SER A 6 -7.45 0.53 7.07
N LEU A 7 -7.22 -0.61 7.73
CA LEU A 7 -6.48 -1.71 7.14
C LEU A 7 -7.25 -2.30 5.95
N ALA A 8 -8.57 -2.48 6.11
CA ALA A 8 -9.42 -3.07 5.10
C ALA A 8 -9.41 -2.25 3.80
N ASP A 9 -9.60 -0.94 3.89
CA ASP A 9 -9.63 -0.07 2.70
C ASP A 9 -8.25 0.02 2.05
N CYS A 10 -7.19 0.07 2.86
CA CYS A 10 -5.82 0.03 2.38
C CYS A 10 -5.54 -1.27 1.61
N LEU A 11 -5.80 -2.43 2.21
CA LEU A 11 -5.57 -3.72 1.55
C LEU A 11 -6.42 -3.86 0.31
N HIS A 12 -7.69 -3.44 0.34
CA HIS A 12 -8.56 -3.46 -0.84
C HIS A 12 -7.96 -2.64 -1.98
N PHE A 13 -7.55 -1.40 -1.71
CA PHE A 13 -6.94 -0.54 -2.74
C PHE A 13 -5.67 -1.19 -3.33
N TYR A 14 -4.68 -1.53 -2.52
CA TYR A 14 -3.41 -2.02 -3.08
C TYR A 14 -3.53 -3.42 -3.70
N THR A 15 -4.42 -4.29 -3.21
CA THR A 15 -4.55 -5.65 -3.76
C THR A 15 -5.54 -5.72 -4.92
N ALA A 16 -6.73 -5.15 -4.78
CA ALA A 16 -7.79 -5.25 -5.78
C ALA A 16 -7.66 -4.19 -6.89
N VAL A 17 -7.18 -2.98 -6.57
CA VAL A 17 -7.02 -1.91 -7.57
C VAL A 17 -5.62 -1.94 -8.19
N LEU A 18 -4.56 -2.06 -7.38
CA LEU A 18 -3.17 -2.03 -7.87
C LEU A 18 -2.55 -3.42 -8.07
N GLY A 19 -3.28 -4.50 -7.82
CA GLY A 19 -2.82 -5.86 -8.09
C GLY A 19 -1.66 -6.33 -7.21
N MET A 20 -1.32 -5.63 -6.13
CA MET A 20 -0.25 -6.04 -5.21
C MET A 20 -0.65 -7.30 -4.45
N ARG A 21 0.36 -8.08 -4.07
CA ARG A 21 0.15 -9.29 -3.26
C ARG A 21 0.26 -8.95 -1.78
N HIS A 22 -0.78 -9.23 -1.00
CA HIS A 22 -0.75 -9.09 0.45
C HIS A 22 -0.21 -10.36 1.13
N GLU A 23 0.63 -10.18 2.14
CA GLU A 23 0.95 -11.22 3.12
C GLU A 23 0.75 -10.69 4.55
N GLU A 24 0.36 -11.58 5.45
CA GLU A 24 0.28 -11.33 6.89
C GLU A 24 1.09 -12.40 7.63
N ARG A 25 1.85 -11.97 8.64
CA ARG A 25 2.55 -12.89 9.55
C ARG A 25 2.63 -12.29 10.95
N GLY A 26 1.92 -12.91 11.89
CA GLY A 26 1.99 -12.53 13.30
C GLY A 26 1.54 -11.10 13.56
N GLY A 27 0.52 -10.63 12.84
CA GLY A 27 -0.02 -9.26 12.90
C GLY A 27 0.72 -8.25 12.02
N HIS A 28 1.81 -8.64 11.36
CA HIS A 28 2.53 -7.75 10.44
C HIS A 28 1.99 -7.89 9.01
N HIS A 29 1.52 -6.79 8.44
CA HIS A 29 1.00 -6.73 7.08
C HIS A 29 2.04 -6.18 6.10
N ALA A 30 2.16 -6.82 4.94
CA ALA A 30 3.01 -6.34 3.85
C ALA A 30 2.32 -6.47 2.49
N LEU A 31 2.50 -5.45 1.66
CA LEU A 31 2.06 -5.40 0.26
C LEU A 31 3.28 -5.53 -0.65
N TYR A 32 3.30 -6.55 -1.49
CA TYR A 32 4.42 -6.83 -2.40
C TYR A 32 4.11 -6.36 -3.81
N SER A 33 5.10 -5.70 -4.41
CA SER A 33 5.17 -5.41 -5.85
C SER A 33 6.51 -5.93 -6.36
N GLY A 34 6.48 -6.96 -7.19
CA GLY A 34 7.67 -7.71 -7.59
C GLY A 34 8.44 -8.24 -6.38
N THR A 35 9.69 -7.81 -6.24
CA THR A 35 10.59 -8.22 -5.15
C THR A 35 10.64 -7.23 -3.98
N GLN A 36 9.92 -6.11 -4.07
CA GLN A 36 9.86 -5.08 -3.04
C GLN A 36 8.55 -5.16 -2.28
N LYS A 37 8.52 -4.58 -1.06
CA LYS A 37 7.32 -4.54 -0.24
C LYS A 37 7.13 -3.24 0.50
N ILE A 38 5.88 -2.92 0.77
CA ILE A 38 5.44 -1.85 1.67
C ILE A 38 4.84 -2.50 2.91
N ASN A 39 5.48 -2.33 4.07
CA ASN A 39 4.86 -2.69 5.34
C ASN A 39 3.71 -1.73 5.66
N VAL A 40 2.59 -2.27 6.17
CA VAL A 40 1.37 -1.53 6.51
C VAL A 40 1.15 -1.59 8.02
N HIS A 41 1.02 -0.42 8.64
CA HIS A 41 0.67 -0.26 10.06
C HIS A 41 -0.68 0.48 10.15
N THR A 42 -1.44 0.21 11.19
CA THR A 42 -2.77 0.77 11.42
C THR A 42 -2.78 1.84 12.51
N VAL A 43 -1.78 1.80 13.39
CA VAL A 43 -1.61 2.78 14.46
C VAL A 43 -0.29 3.53 14.25
N LYS A 44 -0.28 4.84 14.53
CA LYS A 44 0.97 5.60 14.56
C LYS A 44 1.87 5.01 15.64
N ASP A 45 3.14 4.79 15.29
CA ASP A 45 4.14 4.24 16.20
C ASP A 45 3.82 2.82 16.72
N GLU A 46 3.05 2.05 15.95
CA GLU A 46 2.64 0.67 16.29
C GLU A 46 3.83 -0.27 16.56
N PHE A 47 4.92 -0.11 15.79
CA PHE A 47 6.15 -0.87 15.98
C PHE A 47 7.35 0.08 15.99
N ARG A 48 8.30 -0.19 16.88
CA ARG A 48 9.53 0.60 17.02
C ARG A 48 10.77 -0.19 16.58
N PRO A 49 11.77 0.48 15.97
CA PRO A 49 11.83 1.92 15.68
C PRO A 49 10.92 2.35 14.51
N ALA A 50 10.47 3.60 14.55
CA ALA A 50 9.56 4.20 13.57
C ALA A 50 10.03 5.62 13.18
N ALA A 51 9.43 6.20 12.13
CA ALA A 51 9.71 7.58 11.75
C ALA A 51 9.31 8.55 12.87
N GLN A 52 10.10 9.61 13.07
CA GLN A 52 9.87 10.59 14.14
C GLN A 52 8.53 11.33 14.01
N TYR A 53 8.10 11.60 12.77
CA TYR A 53 6.85 12.30 12.46
C TYR A 53 5.96 11.41 11.58
N LEU A 54 5.24 10.49 12.21
CA LEU A 54 4.29 9.63 11.51
C LEU A 54 2.96 10.33 11.26
N GLU A 55 2.54 10.34 10.00
CA GLU A 55 1.24 10.85 9.60
C GLU A 55 0.57 9.95 8.57
N TYR A 56 -0.75 9.85 8.68
CA TYR A 56 -1.57 9.11 7.73
C TYR A 56 -1.57 9.83 6.38
N GLY A 57 -1.30 9.09 5.30
CA GLY A 57 -1.32 9.66 3.94
C GLY A 57 -0.17 10.63 3.63
N ALA A 58 0.90 10.64 4.44
CA ALA A 58 2.09 11.47 4.18
C ALA A 58 3.05 10.86 3.14
N GLN A 59 2.72 9.70 2.58
CA GLN A 59 3.55 9.00 1.62
C GLN A 59 3.30 9.56 0.22
N ASP A 60 4.37 9.95 -0.46
CA ASP A 60 4.37 10.29 -1.88
C ASP A 60 5.34 9.32 -2.57
N PHE A 61 4.83 8.50 -3.49
CA PHE A 61 5.62 7.51 -4.20
C PHE A 61 5.12 7.35 -5.64
N CYS A 62 6.03 6.95 -6.53
CA CYS A 62 5.75 6.59 -7.91
C CYS A 62 6.04 5.10 -8.10
N LEU A 63 5.06 4.34 -8.56
CA LEU A 63 5.21 2.92 -8.91
C LEU A 63 5.37 2.80 -10.42
N VAL A 64 6.43 2.14 -10.85
CA VAL A 64 6.65 1.82 -12.26
C VAL A 64 5.95 0.51 -12.59
N THR A 65 5.30 0.46 -13.75
CA THR A 65 4.65 -0.74 -14.28
C THR A 65 5.12 -1.01 -15.71
N ASP A 66 5.15 -2.29 -16.09
CA ASP A 66 5.37 -2.74 -17.46
C ASP A 66 4.07 -2.64 -18.31
N ASP A 67 2.93 -2.41 -17.66
CA ASP A 67 1.64 -2.26 -18.33
C ASP A 67 1.56 -0.97 -19.14
N ASN A 68 0.76 -1.01 -20.21
CA ASN A 68 0.47 0.18 -20.99
C ASN A 68 -0.29 1.21 -20.14
N LEU A 69 0.24 2.44 -20.04
CA LEU A 69 -0.36 3.52 -19.24
C LEU A 69 -1.80 3.89 -19.65
N HIS A 70 -2.19 3.67 -20.91
CA HIS A 70 -3.57 3.88 -21.32
C HIS A 70 -4.51 2.85 -20.70
N THR A 71 -4.10 1.58 -20.68
CA THR A 71 -4.85 0.51 -20.00
C THR A 71 -5.00 0.81 -18.52
N VAL A 72 -3.89 1.11 -17.83
CA VAL A 72 -3.90 1.45 -16.40
C VAL A 72 -4.84 2.61 -16.10
N LYS A 73 -4.79 3.67 -16.92
CA LYS A 73 -5.68 4.83 -16.77
C LYS A 73 -7.16 4.45 -16.90
N GLU A 74 -7.52 3.58 -17.85
CA GLU A 74 -8.90 3.15 -18.04
C GLU A 74 -9.37 2.20 -16.92
N GLU A 75 -8.50 1.34 -16.41
CA GLU A 75 -8.80 0.48 -15.25
C GLU A 75 -9.07 1.32 -13.99
N LEU A 76 -8.19 2.28 -13.69
CA LEU A 76 -8.37 3.19 -12.55
C LEU A 76 -9.68 3.99 -12.65
N ARG A 77 -10.05 4.46 -13.85
CA ARG A 77 -11.33 5.15 -14.08
C ARG A 77 -12.56 4.26 -13.84
N ARG A 78 -12.44 2.96 -14.08
CA ARG A 78 -13.55 2.02 -13.87
C ARG A 78 -13.79 1.70 -12.40
N VAL A 79 -12.74 1.73 -11.58
CA VAL A 79 -12.83 1.38 -10.15
C VAL A 79 -13.12 2.57 -9.24
N GLY A 80 -12.79 3.80 -9.65
CA GLY A 80 -13.24 5.04 -9.00
C GLY A 80 -12.50 5.40 -7.72
#